data_AF-A0A7V3VJ48-F1
#
_entry.id   AF-A0A7V3VJ48-F1
#
_cell.length_a   1.000
_cell.length_b   1.000
_cell.length_c   1.000
_cell.angle_alpha   90.00
_cell.angle_beta   90.00
_cell.angle_gamma   90.00
#
_symmetry.space_group_name_H-M   'P 1'
#
loop_
_entity.id
_entity.type
_entity.pdbx_description
1 polymer ?
#
loop_
_entity_poly.entity_id
_entity_poly.type
_entity_poly.pdbx_seq_one_letter_code
_entity_poly.pdbx_strand_id
1 'polypeptide(L)'
;MAVAHEATEEIHVVTYTTYTLVWAALVGLTLLLSSISLLHVGGGRWDALAAFIISPLKAALVVFFFMHLKYEKTLFRVMLMVTLCIIIIFLGLTFLDVALR
;
A
#
# COMPACT_ATOMS: atom_id res chain seq x y z
N MET A 1 -14.73 19.58 -49.02
CA MET A 1 -15.13 18.22 -48.61
C MET A 1 -14.00 17.69 -47.76
N ALA A 2 -14.14 17.85 -46.45
CA ALA A 2 -14.55 16.76 -45.56
C ALA A 2 -13.42 15.72 -45.48
N VAL A 3 -12.50 15.94 -44.56
CA VAL A 3 -12.39 15.17 -43.30
C VAL A 3 -11.92 13.74 -43.60
N ALA A 4 -10.61 13.56 -43.44
CA ALA A 4 -10.03 12.41 -42.75
C ALA A 4 -8.53 12.65 -42.66
N HIS A 5 -8.15 13.58 -41.78
CA HIS A 5 -6.87 13.50 -41.11
C HIS A 5 -6.88 12.13 -40.43
N GLU A 6 -6.10 11.19 -40.94
CA GLU A 6 -5.83 9.90 -40.29
C GLU A 6 -5.15 10.21 -38.97
N ALA A 7 -5.98 10.50 -37.96
CA ALA A 7 -5.56 10.64 -36.59
C ALA A 7 -5.10 9.25 -36.17
N THR A 8 -3.79 9.07 -36.18
CA THR A 8 -3.04 8.09 -35.43
C THR A 8 -3.80 7.75 -34.15
N GLU A 9 -4.35 6.54 -34.10
CA GLU A 9 -4.90 5.96 -32.88
C GLU A 9 -3.69 5.63 -31.99
N GLU A 10 -3.08 6.68 -31.43
CA GLU A 10 -2.13 6.61 -30.34
C GLU A 10 -2.89 5.96 -29.17
N ILE A 11 -2.88 4.63 -29.10
CA ILE A 11 -3.34 3.88 -27.95
C ILE A 11 -2.49 4.38 -26.78
N HIS A 12 -3.06 5.32 -26.04
CA HIS A 12 -2.52 5.83 -24.80
C HIS A 12 -2.61 4.67 -23.81
N VAL A 13 -1.62 3.76 -23.87
CA VAL A 13 -1.33 2.75 -22.85
C VAL A 13 -0.89 3.54 -21.62
N VAL A 14 -1.86 4.14 -20.95
CA VAL A 14 -1.70 4.77 -19.65
C VAL A 14 -1.36 3.65 -18.68
N THR A 15 -0.06 3.35 -18.53
CA THR A 15 0.57 2.79 -17.33
C THR A 15 -0.20 1.66 -16.62
N TYR A 16 -0.91 0.79 -17.35
CA TYR A 16 -1.68 -0.32 -16.77
C TYR A 16 -0.74 -1.33 -16.10
N THR A 17 0.47 -1.48 -16.64
CA THR A 17 1.52 -2.38 -16.13
C THR A 17 1.92 -2.06 -14.68
N THR A 18 1.97 -0.79 -14.30
CA THR A 18 2.33 -0.41 -12.91
C THR A 18 1.21 -0.79 -11.94
N TYR A 19 -0.05 -0.55 -12.32
CA TYR A 19 -1.20 -0.92 -11.49
C TYR A 19 -1.33 -2.42 -11.31
N THR A 20 -1.14 -3.22 -12.38
CA THR A 20 -1.21 -4.68 -12.30
C THR A 20 -0.05 -5.29 -11.49
N LEU A 21 1.15 -4.72 -11.56
CA LEU A 21 2.30 -5.14 -10.74
C LEU A 21 2.08 -4.85 -9.26
N VAL A 22 1.55 -3.66 -8.91
CA VAL A 22 1.24 -3.30 -7.52
C VAL A 22 0.11 -4.17 -6.98
N TRP A 23 -0.91 -4.44 -7.80
CA TRP A 23 -1.97 -5.38 -7.45
C TRP A 23 -1.41 -6.77 -7.11
N ALA A 24 -0.50 -7.30 -7.95
CA ALA A 24 0.16 -8.57 -7.67
C ALA A 24 1.00 -8.53 -6.38
N ALA A 25 1.70 -7.42 -6.11
CA ALA A 25 2.45 -7.22 -4.86
C ALA A 25 1.53 -7.21 -3.62
N LEU A 26 0.36 -6.56 -3.71
CA LEU A 26 -0.64 -6.53 -2.62
C LEU A 26 -1.22 -7.91 -2.32
N VAL A 27 -1.53 -8.68 -3.37
CA VAL A 27 -1.97 -10.08 -3.24
C VAL A 27 -0.86 -10.90 -2.60
N GLY A 28 0.39 -10.76 -3.06
CA GLY A 28 1.57 -11.43 -2.49
C GLY A 28 1.77 -11.12 -0.99
N LEU A 29 1.72 -9.85 -0.58
CA LEU A 29 1.83 -9.44 0.82
C LEU A 29 0.69 -10.00 1.68
N THR A 30 -0.51 -10.13 1.11
CA THR A 30 -1.67 -10.68 1.81
C THR A 30 -1.54 -12.19 1.98
N LEU A 31 -1.15 -12.91 0.92
CA LEU A 31 -0.91 -14.34 0.98
C LEU A 31 0.26 -14.67 1.93
N LEU A 32 1.31 -13.85 1.93
CA LEU A 32 2.45 -14.02 2.83
C LEU A 32 2.01 -13.89 4.29
N LEU A 33 1.28 -12.81 4.63
CA LEU A 33 0.76 -12.63 5.98
C LEU A 33 -0.21 -13.75 6.38
N SER A 34 -1.10 -14.14 5.47
CA SER A 34 -2.05 -15.23 5.71
C SER A 34 -1.31 -16.55 5.95
N SER A 35 -0.26 -16.84 5.18
CA SER A 35 0.53 -18.06 5.34
C SER A 35 1.24 -18.09 6.70
N ILE A 36 1.81 -16.96 7.14
CA ILE A 36 2.43 -16.83 8.46
C ILE A 36 1.39 -17.12 9.55
N SER A 37 0.19 -16.52 9.43
CA SER A 37 -0.89 -16.70 10.41
C SER A 37 -1.50 -18.11 10.40
N LEU A 38 -1.59 -18.78 9.25
CA LEU A 38 -2.15 -20.14 9.14
C LEU A 38 -1.19 -21.20 9.67
N LEU A 39 0.12 -21.02 9.45
CA LEU A 39 1.13 -22.00 9.81
C LEU A 39 1.56 -21.90 11.29
N HIS A 40 1.06 -20.92 12.06
CA HIS A 40 1.35 -20.73 13.49
C HIS A 40 2.87 -20.78 13.81
N VAL A 41 3.71 -20.34 12.87
CA VAL A 41 5.16 -20.63 12.86
C VAL A 41 5.88 -19.98 14.05
N GLY A 42 5.30 -18.95 14.67
CA GLY A 42 5.92 -18.24 15.79
C GLY A 42 5.29 -18.48 17.16
N GLY A 43 4.07 -19.01 17.26
CA GLY A 43 3.28 -18.92 18.50
C GLY A 43 2.65 -17.53 18.66
N GLY A 44 1.42 -17.46 19.17
CA GLY A 44 0.48 -16.34 18.92
C GLY A 44 0.94 -14.90 19.19
N ARG A 45 2.04 -14.66 19.92
CA ARG A 45 2.66 -13.33 20.09
C ARG A 45 3.43 -12.85 18.85
N TRP A 46 4.06 -13.76 18.12
CA TRP A 46 4.88 -13.42 16.95
C TRP A 46 4.02 -13.16 15.71
N ASP A 47 2.86 -13.80 15.62
CA ASP A 47 1.88 -13.59 14.56
C ASP A 47 1.29 -12.16 14.61
N ALA A 48 1.03 -11.66 15.83
CA ALA A 48 0.57 -10.28 16.04
C ALA A 48 1.62 -9.25 15.59
N LEU A 49 2.91 -9.49 15.90
CA LEU A 49 4.00 -8.63 15.47
C LEU A 49 4.16 -8.62 13.94
N ALA A 50 4.06 -9.80 13.31
CA ALA A 50 4.12 -9.92 11.84
C ALA A 50 2.96 -9.17 11.16
N ALA A 51 1.72 -9.32 11.67
CA ALA A 51 0.56 -8.60 11.16
C ALA A 51 0.72 -7.08 11.24
N PHE A 52 1.29 -6.60 12.34
CA PHE A 52 1.51 -5.18 12.58
C PHE A 52 2.58 -4.55 11.69
N ILE A 53 3.62 -5.29 11.29
CA ILE A 53 4.63 -4.81 10.34
C ILE A 53 4.08 -4.85 8.91
N ILE A 54 3.39 -5.94 8.54
CA ILE A 54 2.97 -6.16 7.16
C ILE A 54 1.78 -5.27 6.81
N SER A 55 0.86 -4.97 7.74
CA SER A 55 -0.33 -4.13 7.50
C SER A 55 -0.03 -2.69 7.04
N PRO A 56 0.84 -1.89 7.71
CA PRO A 56 1.19 -0.54 7.24
C PRO A 56 2.00 -0.57 5.94
N LEU A 57 2.76 -1.64 5.66
CA LEU A 57 3.46 -1.79 4.38
C LEU A 57 2.50 -1.88 3.20
N LYS A 58 1.38 -2.63 3.35
CA LYS A 58 0.31 -2.66 2.32
C LYS A 58 -0.31 -1.28 2.15
N ALA A 59 -0.61 -0.61 3.27
CA ALA A 59 -1.21 0.72 3.25
C ALA A 59 -0.30 1.74 2.54
N ALA A 60 1.01 1.69 2.78
CA ALA A 60 1.99 2.52 2.11
C ALA A 60 2.04 2.25 0.60
N LEU A 61 2.03 0.97 0.18
CA LEU A 61 1.97 0.60 -1.23
C LEU A 61 0.70 1.12 -1.92
N VAL A 62 -0.45 0.98 -1.28
CA VAL A 62 -1.72 1.49 -1.81
C VAL A 62 -1.67 3.02 -1.96
N VAL A 63 -1.21 3.74 -0.94
CA VAL A 63 -1.15 5.20 -0.96
C VAL A 63 -0.13 5.72 -1.99
N PHE A 64 0.98 5.03 -2.21
CA PHE A 64 2.02 5.50 -3.14
C PHE A 64 1.64 5.28 -4.61
N PHE A 65 0.87 4.23 -4.89
CA PHE A 65 0.56 3.80 -6.26
C PHE A 65 -0.89 4.03 -6.70
N PHE A 66 -1.88 3.75 -5.85
CA PHE A 66 -3.31 3.94 -6.19
C PHE A 66 -3.80 5.36 -5.91
N MET A 67 -3.29 6.00 -4.86
CA MET A 67 -3.38 7.44 -4.74
C MET A 67 -2.21 8.04 -5.52
N HIS A 68 -2.51 8.81 -6.55
CA HIS A 68 -1.55 9.46 -7.44
C HIS A 68 -0.74 10.59 -6.74
N LEU A 69 -0.18 10.32 -5.54
CA LEU A 69 0.45 11.28 -4.64
C LEU A 69 1.78 11.84 -5.19
N LYS A 70 2.38 11.13 -6.16
CA LYS A 70 3.57 11.59 -6.85
C LYS A 70 3.29 12.76 -7.78
N TYR A 71 2.05 12.94 -8.24
CA TYR A 71 1.66 13.90 -9.27
C TYR A 71 0.65 14.97 -8.81
N GLU A 72 0.07 14.82 -7.62
CA GLU A 72 -0.84 15.81 -7.02
C GLU A 72 -0.13 16.76 -6.05
N LYS A 73 -0.78 17.90 -5.78
CA LYS A 73 -0.21 19.07 -5.08
C LYS A 73 0.49 18.70 -3.77
N THR A 74 1.68 19.28 -3.53
CA THR A 74 2.54 19.06 -2.35
C THR A 74 1.80 19.10 -1.01
N LEU A 75 0.72 19.88 -0.89
CA LEU A 75 -0.12 19.94 0.31
C LEU A 75 -0.74 18.59 0.70
N PHE A 76 -1.26 17.82 -0.27
CA PHE A 76 -1.89 16.53 0.01
C PHE A 76 -0.85 15.50 0.49
N ARG A 77 0.36 15.56 -0.08
CA ARG A 77 1.51 14.75 0.37
C ARG A 77 1.87 15.01 1.83
N VAL A 78 1.94 16.28 2.23
CA VAL A 78 2.28 16.67 3.61
C VAL A 78 1.19 16.23 4.58
N MET A 79 -0.08 16.47 4.25
CA MET A 79 -1.20 16.11 5.12
C MET A 79 -1.31 14.59 5.36
N LEU A 80 -1.05 13.80 4.31
CA LEU A 80 -1.00 12.35 4.39
C LEU A 80 0.21 11.87 5.22
N MET A 81 1.39 12.49 5.03
CA MET A 81 2.58 12.16 5.82
C MET A 81 2.36 12.44 7.32
N VAL A 82 1.71 13.55 7.67
CA VAL A 82 1.34 13.87 9.06
C VAL A 82 0.36 12.83 9.62
N THR A 83 -0.66 12.46 8.85
CA THR A 83 -1.64 11.44 9.25
C THR A 83 -0.97 10.08 9.46
N LEU A 84 -0.09 9.66 8.54
CA LEU A 84 0.70 8.43 8.65
C LEU A 84 1.61 8.45 9.88
N CYS A 85 2.29 9.56 10.16
CA CYS A 85 3.11 9.73 11.36
C CYS A 85 2.29 9.51 12.63
N ILE A 86 1.10 10.13 12.72
CA ILE A 86 0.23 9.98 13.89
C ILE A 86 -0.20 8.52 14.05
N ILE A 87 -0.62 7.86 12.96
CA ILE A 87 -1.00 6.44 12.99
C ILE A 87 0.17 5.58 13.45
N ILE A 88 1.38 5.76 12.90
CA ILE A 88 2.57 4.98 13.26
C ILE A 88 2.91 5.14 14.75
N ILE A 89 2.82 6.36 15.29
CA ILE A 89 3.07 6.63 16.71
C ILE A 89 2.02 5.92 17.58
N PHE A 90 0.73 6.07 17.25
CA PHE A 90 -0.36 5.44 18.00
C PHE A 90 -0.26 3.91 17.98
N LEU A 91 0.03 3.36 16.81
CA LEU A 91 0.18 1.95 16.58
C LEU A 91 1.36 1.45 17.42
N GLY A 92 2.52 2.11 17.35
CA GLY A 92 3.71 1.79 18.13
C GLY A 92 3.48 1.82 19.65
N LEU A 93 2.77 2.83 20.16
CA LEU A 93 2.39 2.91 21.58
C LEU A 93 1.44 1.77 21.98
N THR A 94 0.46 1.43 21.14
CA THR A 94 -0.46 0.32 21.39
C THR A 94 0.28 -1.02 21.47
N PHE A 95 1.27 -1.22 20.60
CA PHE A 95 2.10 -2.44 20.66
C PHE A 95 2.99 -2.46 21.91
N LEU A 96 3.57 -1.32 22.28
CA LEU A 96 4.39 -1.23 23.49
C LEU A 96 3.55 -1.52 24.75
N ASP A 97 2.31 -1.07 24.81
CA ASP A 97 1.35 -1.38 25.87
C ASP A 97 1.03 -2.88 25.94
N VAL A 98 0.73 -3.52 24.80
CA VAL A 98 0.49 -4.97 24.71
C VAL A 98 1.73 -5.78 25.10
N ALA A 99 2.93 -5.31 24.76
CA ALA A 99 4.18 -5.99 25.09
C ALA A 99 4.62 -5.81 26.55
N LEU A 100 4.22 -4.70 27.20
CA LEU A 100 4.50 -4.39 28.61
C LEU A 100 3.48 -4.98 29.59
N ARG A 101 2.36 -5.52 29.10
CA ARG A 101 1.39 -6.30 29.87
C ARG A 101 1.82 -7.75 30.05
#